data_AF-A0A924M6D9-F1
#
_entry.id   AF-A0A924M6D9-F1
#
_cell.length_a   1.000
_cell.length_b   1.000
_cell.length_c   1.000
_cell.angle_alpha   90.00
_cell.angle_beta   90.00
_cell.angle_gamma   90.00
#
_symmetry.space_group_name_H-M   'P 1'
#
loop_
_entity.id
_entity.type
_entity.pdbx_description
1 polymer ?
#
loop_
_entity_poly.entity_id
_entity_poly.type
_entity_poly.pdbx_seq_one_letter_code
_entity_poly.pdbx_strand_id
1 'polypeptide(L)' 'MATNLAIDDSLIESARTLGGQKTKKAVVTQALQEYIQKRQQLKL' A
#
# COMPACT_ATOMS: atom_id res chain seq x y z
N MET A 1 -5.43 2.59 14.76
CA MET A 1 -6.77 3.05 14.36
C MET A 1 -7.06 2.56 12.95
N ALA A 2 -8.25 2.03 12.67
CA ALA A 2 -8.66 1.69 11.31
C ALA A 2 -9.24 2.95 10.66
N THR A 3 -8.47 3.59 9.79
CA THR A 3 -8.99 4.68 8.96
C THR A 3 -9.81 4.03 7.86
N ASN A 4 -11.13 4.27 7.84
CA ASN A 4 -12.03 3.73 6.83
C ASN A 4 -11.82 4.49 5.51
N LEU A 5 -10.69 4.25 4.84
CA LEU A 5 -10.44 4.72 3.49
C LEU A 5 -11.06 3.69 2.54
N ALA A 6 -12.04 4.10 1.74
CA ALA A 6 -12.59 3.27 0.69
C ALA A 6 -11.53 3.08 -0.40
N ILE A 7 -10.80 1.98 -0.31
CA ILE A 7 -9.85 1.53 -1.34
C ILE A 7 -10.48 0.32 -2.01
N ASP A 8 -10.28 0.19 -3.32
CA ASP A 8 -10.70 -0.98 -4.07
C ASP A 8 -10.06 -2.26 -3.50
N ASP A 9 -10.89 -3.16 -2.99
CA ASP A 9 -10.45 -4.42 -2.39
C ASP A 9 -9.76 -5.36 -3.40
N SER A 10 -10.16 -5.31 -4.67
CA SER A 10 -9.54 -6.12 -5.73
C SER A 10 -8.14 -5.63 -6.04
N LEU A 11 -7.93 -4.31 -5.98
CA LEU A 11 -6.59 -3.71 -6.12
C LEU A 11 -5.69 -4.14 -4.95
N ILE A 12 -6.21 -4.11 -3.72
CA ILE A 12 -5.44 -4.54 -2.54
C ILE A 12 -5.09 -6.03 -2.63
N GLU A 13 -6.02 -6.90 -3.00
CA GLU A 13 -5.75 -8.34 -3.12
C GLU A 13 -4.74 -8.65 -4.25
N SER A 14 -4.80 -7.92 -5.35
CA SER A 14 -3.81 -8.03 -6.42
C SER A 14 -2.42 -7.64 -5.91
N ALA A 15 -2.31 -6.48 -5.25
CA ALA A 15 -1.06 -6.03 -4.64
C ALA A 15 -0.58 -6.95 -3.50
N ARG A 16 -1.51 -7.59 -2.77
CA ARG A 16 -1.19 -8.59 -1.74
C ARG A 16 -0.52 -9.81 -2.31
N THR A 17 -1.08 -10.32 -3.40
CA THR A 17 -0.58 -11.51 -4.11
C THR A 17 0.78 -11.22 -4.74
N LEU A 18 0.93 -10.05 -5.37
CA LEU A 18 2.18 -9.62 -5.99
C LEU A 18 3.28 -9.28 -4.97
N GLY A 19 2.93 -8.64 -3.86
CA GLY A 19 3.86 -8.21 -2.79
C GLY A 19 4.11 -9.26 -1.71
N GLY A 20 3.48 -10.44 -1.79
CA GLY A 20 3.65 -11.53 -0.81
C GLY A 20 3.14 -11.21 0.60
N GLN A 21 2.27 -10.22 0.75
CA GLN A 21 1.83 -9.74 2.06
C GLN A 21 0.72 -10.61 2.66
N LYS A 22 0.71 -10.78 3.98
CA LYS A 22 -0.28 -11.61 4.66
C LYS A 22 -1.61 -10.91 4.91
N THR A 23 -1.62 -9.57 4.95
CA THR A 23 -2.82 -8.79 5.29
C THR A 23 -2.97 -7.58 4.39
N LYS A 24 -4.23 -7.18 4.12
CA LYS A 24 -4.56 -5.94 3.40
C LYS A 24 -3.90 -4.71 4.01
N LYS A 25 -3.86 -4.63 5.34
CA LYS A 25 -3.20 -3.53 6.07
C LYS A 25 -1.70 -3.46 5.75
N ALA A 26 -1.01 -4.60 5.70
CA ALA A 26 0.42 -4.65 5.39
C ALA A 26 0.69 -4.17 3.95
N VAL A 27 -0.16 -4.56 2.99
CA VAL A 27 -0.10 -4.08 1.60
C VAL A 27 -0.22 -2.56 1.54
N VAL A 28 -1.25 -2.00 2.16
CA VAL A 28 -1.49 -0.55 2.13
C VAL A 28 -0.34 0.20 2.81
N THR A 29 0.18 -0.32 3.92
CA THR A 29 1.31 0.28 4.64
C THR A 29 2.57 0.29 3.77
N GLN A 30 2.91 -0.83 3.15
CA GLN A 30 4.08 -0.95 2.28
C GLN A 30 3.94 -0.03 1.05
N ALA A 31 2.77 -0.03 0.40
CA ALA A 31 2.51 0.82 -0.76
C ALA A 31 2.69 2.31 -0.44
N LEU A 32 2.23 2.75 0.73
CA LEU A 32 2.42 4.13 1.20
C LEU A 32 3.90 4.43 1.48
N GLN A 33 4.63 3.50 2.11
CA GLN A 33 6.07 3.67 2.36
C GLN A 33 6.86 3.82 1.05
N GLU A 34 6.61 2.96 0.07
CA GLU A 34 7.25 3.04 -1.25
C GLU A 34 6.90 4.33 -1.98
N TYR A 35 5.64 4.74 -1.93
CA TYR A 35 5.19 6.00 -2.54
C TYR A 35 5.91 7.22 -1.96
N ILE A 36 6.02 7.27 -0.63
CA ILE A 36 6.74 8.34 0.07
C ILE A 36 8.22 8.30 -0.29
N GLN A 37 8.88 7.14 -0.20
CA GLN A 37 10.30 6.99 -0.52
C GLN A 37 10.60 7.41 -1.96
N LYS A 38 9.78 6.97 -2.92
CA LYS A 38 9.91 7.35 -4.34
C LYS A 38 9.80 8.86 -4.52
N ARG A 39 8.88 9.53 -3.82
CA ARG A 39 8.73 10.99 -3.89
C ARG A 39 9.87 11.75 -3.24
N GLN A 40 10.34 11.28 -2.08
CA GLN A 40 11.52 11.84 -1.40
C GLN A 40 12.76 11.75 -2.30
N GLN A 41 12.95 10.61 -2.96
CA GLN A 41 14.07 10.42 -3.89
C GLN A 41 13.98 11.34 -5.11
N LEU A 42 12.77 11.58 -5.63
CA LEU A 42 12.53 12.49 -6.74
C LEU A 42 12.71 13.98 -6.35
N LYS A 43 12.93 14.31 -5.06
CA LYS A 43 12.97 15.68 -4.53
C LYS A 43 11.80 16.56 -5.02
N LEU A 44 10.61 15.97 -5.09
CA LEU A 44 9.36 16.75 -5.11
C LEU A 44 9.20 17.46 -3.76
#